data_AF-A0A3M1CGQ3-F1
#
_entry.id   AF-A0A3M1CGQ3-F1
#
_cell.length_a   1.000
_cell.length_b   1.000
_cell.length_c   1.000
_cell.angle_alpha   90.00
_cell.angle_beta   90.00
_cell.angle_gamma   90.00
#
_symmetry.space_group_name_H-M   'P 1'
#
loop_
_entity.id
_entity.type
_entity.pdbx_description
1 polymer ?
#
loop_
_entity_poly.entity_id
_entity_poly.type
_entity_poly.pdbx_seq_one_letter_code
_entity_poly.pdbx_strand_id
1 'polypeptide(L)'
;DRLNRVVRSELNFTKRFGEVVSISGKLSHDDFLDRRTRTDNLPSMSISLPVLRPFGEGSRDGEGKLHQKWYNNISVRYTPSFLNFSTRTIRDSVTNVVLDTVVTVDTVITIDSLTLLPDTTFNTDTSVTTVSADTLEIRSRKHYARIAHNPSLTLPTITLAKYFKITPNFRYSETWYKIFRTDQSEAAGIEPTTYRAYSYSTGASFTTKLYGTVYPHMFGLIGLRQVITPTISYAFTPEINRHPEVRAFAGGGPGSSRRSQTMSISLNHVYQAKVKQGDQEKNLELVSITSRVNYDFEAETRKFSDVTTTFRSYLLPHINFDGTMVHSLYKPGTDELDILNPFLERFGLNVNLNIGGKRFLFDDPGQSQIPRGADSLSQLGQTQSIPATGKGWSLSATYSFNESGRGAD
;
A
#
# COMPACT_ATOMS: atom_id res chain seq x y z
N ASP A 1 -40.02 4.73 -9.07
CA ASP A 1 -39.27 4.80 -7.79
C ASP A 1 -38.42 3.56 -7.57
N ARG A 2 -37.10 3.71 -7.51
CA ARG A 2 -36.17 2.62 -7.15
C ARG A 2 -35.69 2.85 -5.73
N LEU A 3 -36.51 2.45 -4.76
CA LEU A 3 -36.05 2.35 -3.38
C LEU A 3 -35.02 1.22 -3.34
N ASN A 4 -33.88 1.45 -2.70
CA ASN A 4 -32.86 0.45 -2.42
C ASN A 4 -32.93 0.17 -0.92
N ARG A 5 -33.87 -0.68 -0.53
CA ARG A 5 -34.20 -1.00 0.85
C ARG A 5 -33.27 -2.11 1.34
N VAL A 6 -32.60 -1.82 2.45
CA VAL A 6 -31.69 -2.76 3.10
C VAL A 6 -32.05 -2.85 4.58
N VAL A 7 -32.33 -4.06 5.05
CA VAL A 7 -32.51 -4.35 6.47
C VAL A 7 -31.18 -4.90 6.99
N ARG A 8 -30.54 -4.18 7.91
CA ARG A 8 -29.27 -4.57 8.53
C ARG A 8 -29.48 -4.92 10.00
N SER A 9 -29.04 -6.12 10.38
CA SER A 9 -28.90 -6.53 11.78
C SER A 9 -27.43 -6.74 12.09
N GLU A 10 -26.95 -6.11 13.16
CA GLU A 10 -25.55 -6.17 13.56
C GLU A 10 -25.43 -6.39 15.07
N LEU A 11 -24.57 -7.33 15.47
CA LEU A 11 -24.17 -7.55 16.86
C LEU A 11 -22.65 -7.50 16.93
N ASN A 12 -22.14 -6.55 17.71
CA ASN A 12 -20.72 -6.43 17.99
C ASN A 12 -20.44 -6.99 19.39
N PHE A 13 -19.36 -7.75 19.52
CA PHE A 13 -18.93 -8.27 20.81
C PHE A 13 -17.43 -8.06 21.01
N THR A 14 -17.02 -7.94 22.26
CA THR A 14 -15.62 -7.89 22.64
C THR A 14 -15.45 -8.56 23.99
N LYS A 15 -14.44 -9.41 24.10
CA LYS A 15 -14.04 -10.06 25.34
C LYS A 15 -12.54 -9.85 25.55
N ARG A 16 -12.18 -9.23 26.66
CA ARG A 16 -10.78 -9.07 27.09
C ARG A 16 -10.42 -10.22 28.03
N PHE A 17 -9.23 -10.77 27.85
CA PHE A 17 -8.64 -11.81 28.68
C PHE A 17 -7.39 -11.21 29.34
N GLY A 18 -7.54 -10.74 30.58
CA GLY A 18 -6.52 -9.94 31.25
C GLY A 18 -6.29 -8.59 30.55
N GLU A 19 -5.08 -8.05 30.68
CA GLU A 19 -4.72 -6.73 30.12
C GLU A 19 -4.26 -6.77 28.66
N VAL A 20 -3.85 -7.94 28.17
CA VAL A 20 -3.01 -8.04 26.95
C VAL A 20 -3.66 -8.80 25.79
N VAL A 21 -4.62 -9.68 26.05
CA VAL A 21 -5.32 -10.45 25.01
C VAL A 21 -6.76 -9.98 24.90
N SER A 22 -7.23 -9.77 23.69
CA SER A 22 -8.66 -9.51 23.46
C SER A 22 -9.14 -10.19 22.18
N ILE A 23 -10.39 -10.62 22.23
CA ILE A 23 -11.13 -11.11 21.08
C ILE A 23 -12.25 -10.11 20.83
N SER A 24 -12.31 -9.59 19.62
CA SER A 24 -13.41 -8.76 19.15
C SER A 24 -14.02 -9.39 17.92
N GLY A 25 -15.30 -9.17 17.72
CA GLY A 25 -15.98 -9.69 16.55
C GLY A 25 -17.31 -9.02 16.31
N LYS A 26 -17.80 -9.29 15.11
CA LYS A 26 -19.06 -8.80 14.60
C LYS A 26 -19.82 -9.94 13.93
N LEU A 27 -21.10 -10.02 14.27
CA LEU A 27 -22.12 -10.77 13.56
C LEU A 27 -22.92 -9.76 12.75
N SER A 28 -22.97 -9.89 11.43
CA SER A 28 -23.82 -9.02 10.61
C SER A 28 -24.66 -9.80 9.64
N HIS A 29 -25.87 -9.31 9.41
CA HIS A 29 -26.87 -9.84 8.51
C HIS A 29 -27.50 -8.68 7.74
N ASP A 30 -27.32 -8.66 6.42
CA ASP A 30 -27.87 -7.65 5.52
C ASP A 30 -28.85 -8.31 4.54
N ASP A 31 -30.09 -7.84 4.53
CA ASP A 31 -31.14 -8.27 3.60
C ASP A 31 -31.52 -7.14 2.65
N PHE A 32 -31.20 -7.32 1.36
CA PHE A 32 -31.50 -6.38 0.29
C PHE A 32 -32.83 -6.78 -0.34
N LEU A 33 -33.91 -6.14 0.12
CA LEU A 33 -35.29 -6.54 -0.21
C LEU A 33 -35.58 -6.46 -1.71
N ASP A 34 -35.09 -5.40 -2.37
CA ASP A 34 -35.37 -5.18 -3.79
C ASP A 34 -34.53 -6.08 -4.71
N ARG A 35 -33.36 -6.54 -4.23
CA ARG A 35 -32.48 -7.47 -4.96
C ARG A 35 -32.76 -8.94 -4.61
N ARG A 36 -33.60 -9.19 -3.61
CA ARG A 36 -33.80 -10.51 -2.99
C ARG A 36 -32.46 -11.21 -2.67
N THR A 37 -31.50 -10.42 -2.19
CA THR A 37 -30.15 -10.89 -1.82
C THR A 37 -29.94 -10.72 -0.33
N ARG A 38 -29.44 -11.78 0.30
CA ARG A 38 -29.03 -11.82 1.70
C ARG A 38 -27.53 -12.00 1.80
N THR A 39 -26.88 -11.29 2.72
CA THR A 39 -25.45 -11.42 3.04
C THR A 39 -25.25 -11.59 4.54
N ASP A 40 -24.51 -12.60 4.94
CA ASP A 40 -24.23 -12.95 6.33
C ASP A 40 -22.72 -12.99 6.59
N ASN A 41 -22.26 -12.28 7.63
CA ASN A 41 -20.91 -12.41 8.18
C ASN A 41 -21.00 -12.97 9.61
N LEU A 42 -21.11 -14.28 9.73
CA LEU A 42 -21.51 -14.97 10.97
C LEU A 42 -20.54 -16.09 11.35
N PRO A 43 -19.50 -15.85 12.18
CA PRO A 43 -19.01 -14.55 12.64
C PRO A 43 -17.87 -13.98 11.78
N SER A 44 -17.60 -12.68 11.96
CA SER A 44 -16.31 -12.06 11.69
C SER A 44 -15.60 -11.77 13.02
N MET A 45 -14.35 -12.20 13.19
CA MET A 45 -13.63 -12.12 14.47
C MET A 45 -12.17 -11.75 14.27
N SER A 46 -11.57 -11.13 15.27
CA SER A 46 -10.12 -10.90 15.33
C SER A 46 -9.61 -11.13 16.74
N ILE A 47 -8.38 -11.63 16.85
CA ILE A 47 -7.71 -11.82 18.12
C ILE A 47 -6.51 -10.87 18.17
N SER A 48 -6.49 -9.97 19.15
CA SER A 48 -5.32 -9.16 19.45
C SER A 48 -4.49 -9.87 20.51
N LEU A 49 -3.27 -10.26 20.14
CA LEU A 49 -2.28 -10.85 21.04
C LEU A 49 -1.21 -9.82 21.42
N PRO A 50 -0.58 -9.94 22.60
CA PRO A 50 0.56 -9.12 22.95
C PRO A 50 1.73 -9.33 21.99
N VAL A 51 2.66 -8.38 22.00
CA VAL A 51 3.93 -8.53 21.30
C VAL A 51 4.73 -9.66 21.95
N LEU A 52 5.02 -10.69 21.18
CA LEU A 52 5.85 -11.82 21.60
C LEU A 52 7.32 -11.47 21.37
N ARG A 53 8.14 -11.65 22.40
CA ARG A 53 9.61 -11.57 22.32
C ARG A 53 10.16 -12.98 22.45
N PRO A 54 10.35 -13.72 21.34
CA PRO A 54 10.68 -15.15 21.40
C PRO A 54 11.99 -15.45 22.14
N PHE A 55 12.87 -14.47 22.31
CA PHE A 55 14.14 -14.62 23.00
C PHE A 55 14.20 -13.87 24.34
N GLY A 56 13.06 -13.42 24.86
CA GLY A 56 12.97 -12.68 26.11
C GLY A 56 13.51 -11.24 26.03
N GLU A 57 13.52 -10.56 27.18
CA GLU A 57 13.92 -9.14 27.27
C GLU A 57 15.43 -8.95 27.47
N GLY A 58 16.18 -10.02 27.76
CA GLY A 58 17.61 -9.99 28.08
C GLY A 58 17.92 -10.28 29.55
N SER A 59 19.20 -10.32 29.90
CA SER A 59 19.67 -10.56 31.27
C SER A 59 19.88 -9.24 31.99
N ARG A 60 19.63 -9.21 33.30
CA ARG A 60 20.04 -8.08 34.15
C ARG A 60 21.34 -8.42 34.86
N ASP A 61 22.25 -7.46 35.00
CA ASP A 61 23.43 -7.63 35.84
C ASP A 61 23.08 -7.51 37.34
N GLY A 62 24.07 -7.73 38.21
CA GLY A 62 23.90 -7.59 39.66
C GLY A 62 23.54 -6.18 40.12
N GLU A 63 23.68 -5.18 39.25
CA GLU A 63 23.31 -3.77 39.47
C GLU A 63 21.92 -3.44 38.88
N GLY A 64 21.23 -4.42 38.30
CA GLY A 64 19.88 -4.28 37.75
C GLY A 64 19.81 -3.71 36.32
N LYS A 65 20.96 -3.42 35.69
CA LYS A 65 21.06 -2.91 34.32
C LYS A 65 20.76 -4.02 33.31
N LEU A 66 19.90 -3.71 32.34
CA LEU A 66 19.47 -4.65 31.33
C LEU A 66 20.51 -4.77 30.20
N HIS A 67 20.99 -5.99 29.97
CA HIS A 67 21.86 -6.36 28.86
C HIS A 67 21.05 -7.11 27.79
N GLN A 68 20.86 -6.45 26.64
CA GLN A 68 20.15 -7.02 25.49
C GLN A 68 21.14 -7.41 24.40
N LYS A 69 21.07 -8.66 23.94
CA LYS A 69 21.72 -9.08 22.69
C LYS A 69 20.82 -8.74 21.51
N TRP A 70 21.40 -8.70 20.30
CA TRP A 70 20.65 -8.31 19.09
C TRP A 70 19.36 -9.11 18.92
N TYR A 71 19.38 -10.42 19.18
CA TYR A 71 18.20 -11.28 19.02
C TYR A 71 17.07 -11.00 20.03
N ASN A 72 17.33 -10.38 21.18
CA ASN A 72 16.29 -9.99 22.15
C ASN A 72 15.39 -8.85 21.62
N ASN A 73 15.87 -8.15 20.58
CA ASN A 73 15.12 -7.10 19.91
C ASN A 73 14.20 -7.64 18.81
N ILE A 74 14.25 -8.96 18.53
CA ILE A 74 13.29 -9.61 17.65
C ILE A 74 11.93 -9.64 18.35
N SER A 75 10.91 -9.14 17.68
CA SER A 75 9.55 -9.18 18.20
C SER A 75 8.55 -9.61 17.14
N VAL A 76 7.53 -10.34 17.56
CA VAL A 76 6.46 -10.85 16.71
C VAL A 76 5.15 -10.28 17.22
N ARG A 77 4.44 -9.55 16.36
CA ARG A 77 3.05 -9.20 16.59
C ARG A 77 2.19 -10.10 15.71
N TYR A 78 1.16 -10.70 16.29
CA TYR A 78 0.29 -11.60 15.55
C TYR A 78 -1.16 -11.29 15.88
N THR A 79 -1.95 -11.05 14.84
CA THR A 79 -3.37 -10.67 14.95
C THR A 79 -4.16 -11.45 13.91
N PRO A 80 -4.52 -12.72 14.19
CA PRO A 80 -5.32 -13.49 13.26
C PRO A 80 -6.73 -12.92 13.17
N SER A 81 -7.32 -13.02 11.98
CA SER A 81 -8.73 -12.70 11.76
C SER A 81 -9.44 -13.88 11.14
N PHE A 82 -10.71 -14.05 11.51
CA PHE A 82 -11.60 -15.05 10.99
C PHE A 82 -12.81 -14.37 10.37
N LEU A 83 -13.28 -14.91 9.25
CA LEU A 83 -14.52 -14.49 8.62
C LEU A 83 -15.25 -15.72 8.11
N ASN A 84 -16.49 -15.92 8.55
CA ASN A 84 -17.43 -16.84 7.92
C ASN A 84 -18.45 -16.01 7.13
N PHE A 85 -18.39 -16.11 5.80
CA PHE A 85 -19.20 -15.34 4.87
C PHE A 85 -20.15 -16.26 4.13
N SER A 86 -21.44 -15.95 4.13
CA SER A 86 -22.39 -16.54 3.19
C SER A 86 -23.26 -15.49 2.52
N THR A 87 -23.70 -15.80 1.32
CA THR A 87 -24.68 -14.99 0.60
C THR A 87 -25.66 -15.90 -0.12
N ARG A 88 -26.89 -15.43 -0.24
CA ARG A 88 -27.95 -16.08 -0.99
C ARG A 88 -28.67 -15.04 -1.83
N THR A 89 -28.92 -15.34 -3.09
CA THR A 89 -29.73 -14.53 -4.01
C THR A 89 -30.84 -15.40 -4.58
N ILE A 90 -32.07 -14.90 -4.56
CA ILE A 90 -33.21 -15.54 -5.22
C ILE A 90 -33.33 -14.91 -6.61
N ARG A 91 -33.38 -15.73 -7.65
CA ARG A 91 -33.65 -15.29 -9.02
C ARG A 91 -34.89 -16.00 -9.53
N ASP A 92 -35.74 -15.23 -10.17
CA ASP A 92 -36.91 -15.77 -10.88
C ASP A 92 -36.38 -16.34 -12.21
N SER A 93 -36.64 -17.63 -12.46
CA SER A 93 -36.26 -18.24 -13.74
C SER A 93 -37.41 -18.09 -14.74
N VAL A 94 -37.13 -17.48 -15.88
CA VAL A 94 -38.03 -17.49 -17.04
C VAL A 94 -37.59 -18.65 -17.94
N THR A 95 -38.32 -19.75 -17.92
CA THR A 95 -38.12 -20.84 -18.89
C THR A 95 -38.77 -20.45 -20.21
N ASN A 96 -37.97 -20.05 -21.20
CA ASN A 96 -38.45 -19.94 -22.58
C ASN A 96 -38.68 -21.36 -23.12
N VAL A 97 -39.94 -21.75 -23.31
CA VAL A 97 -40.30 -23.00 -23.99
C VAL A 97 -40.30 -22.71 -25.49
N VAL A 98 -39.35 -23.29 -26.23
CA VAL A 98 -39.33 -23.24 -27.69
C VAL A 98 -40.10 -24.45 -28.21
N LEU A 99 -41.25 -24.21 -28.85
CA LEU A 99 -42.07 -25.23 -29.50
C LEU A 99 -41.76 -25.25 -31.01
N ASP A 100 -41.40 -26.42 -31.53
CA ASP A 100 -41.15 -26.69 -32.95
C ASP A 100 -41.99 -27.90 -33.41
N THR A 101 -43.32 -27.81 -33.30
CA THR A 101 -44.24 -28.89 -33.74
C THR A 101 -45.64 -28.34 -34.04
N VAL A 102 -46.32 -28.93 -35.03
CA VAL A 102 -47.73 -28.70 -35.36
C VAL A 102 -48.62 -29.22 -34.22
N VAL A 103 -49.38 -28.33 -33.56
CA VAL A 103 -50.33 -28.68 -32.50
C VAL A 103 -51.67 -29.08 -33.15
N THR A 104 -52.05 -30.35 -33.05
CA THR A 104 -53.34 -30.85 -33.55
C THR A 104 -54.42 -30.91 -32.44
N VAL A 105 -55.67 -31.00 -32.89
CA VAL A 105 -56.94 -30.79 -32.16
C VAL A 105 -56.99 -31.49 -30.79
N ASP A 106 -57.58 -30.80 -29.81
CA ASP A 106 -57.75 -31.17 -28.39
C ASP A 106 -56.49 -31.18 -27.51
N THR A 107 -55.54 -30.27 -27.75
CA THR A 107 -54.38 -30.08 -26.86
C THR A 107 -54.45 -28.73 -26.14
N VAL A 108 -54.58 -28.72 -24.81
CA VAL A 108 -54.40 -27.51 -23.99
C VAL A 108 -52.93 -27.38 -23.63
N ILE A 109 -52.28 -26.30 -24.06
CA ILE A 109 -50.88 -26.00 -23.76
C ILE A 109 -50.80 -24.81 -22.81
N THR A 110 -50.18 -25.01 -21.66
CA THR A 110 -49.99 -23.98 -20.62
C THR A 110 -48.51 -23.58 -20.56
N ILE A 111 -48.18 -22.35 -20.95
CA ILE A 111 -46.79 -21.84 -21.01
C ILE A 111 -46.72 -20.36 -20.58
N ASP A 112 -45.58 -19.98 -19.99
CA ASP A 112 -45.35 -18.70 -19.30
C ASP A 112 -44.95 -17.54 -20.23
N SER A 113 -44.12 -17.82 -21.23
CA SER A 113 -43.73 -16.85 -22.28
C SER A 113 -43.60 -17.59 -23.60
N LEU A 114 -44.42 -17.19 -24.59
CA LEU A 114 -44.46 -17.80 -25.91
C LEU A 114 -43.81 -16.87 -26.94
N THR A 115 -42.67 -17.27 -27.48
CA THR A 115 -42.04 -16.62 -28.64
C THR A 115 -42.30 -17.49 -29.87
N LEU A 116 -43.15 -17.03 -30.77
CA LEU A 116 -43.49 -17.75 -31.99
C LEU A 116 -42.44 -17.48 -33.07
N LEU A 117 -42.02 -18.54 -33.75
CA LEU A 117 -41.27 -18.40 -35.00
C LEU A 117 -42.25 -17.92 -36.10
N PRO A 118 -41.78 -17.17 -37.10
CA PRO A 118 -42.64 -16.57 -38.12
C PRO A 118 -43.48 -17.58 -38.93
N ASP A 119 -43.10 -18.85 -38.96
CA ASP A 119 -43.79 -19.92 -39.71
C ASP A 119 -44.77 -20.75 -38.86
N THR A 120 -45.11 -20.32 -37.64
CA THR A 120 -46.07 -21.05 -36.78
C THR A 120 -47.52 -20.74 -37.17
N THR A 121 -48.26 -21.74 -37.68
CA THR A 121 -49.68 -21.63 -38.04
C THR A 121 -50.59 -22.24 -36.96
N PHE A 122 -51.58 -21.47 -36.48
CA PHE A 122 -52.64 -21.95 -35.57
C PHE A 122 -53.92 -22.27 -36.35
N ASN A 123 -54.58 -23.38 -36.03
CA ASN A 123 -55.91 -23.71 -36.58
C ASN A 123 -57.02 -22.96 -35.81
N THR A 124 -58.19 -22.81 -36.44
CA THR A 124 -59.30 -21.95 -35.98
C THR A 124 -59.92 -22.32 -34.62
N ASP A 125 -59.62 -23.50 -34.07
CA ASP A 125 -60.15 -23.99 -32.79
C ASP A 125 -59.10 -24.08 -31.67
N THR A 126 -57.91 -23.47 -31.82
CA THR A 126 -56.88 -23.49 -30.77
C THR A 126 -57.02 -22.30 -29.81
N SER A 127 -57.42 -22.56 -28.56
CA SER A 127 -57.36 -21.56 -27.48
C SER A 127 -56.03 -21.64 -26.73
N VAL A 128 -55.21 -20.59 -26.80
CA VAL A 128 -53.98 -20.46 -25.99
C VAL A 128 -54.29 -19.62 -24.76
N THR A 129 -54.25 -20.23 -23.59
CA THR A 129 -54.44 -19.52 -22.31
C THR A 129 -53.10 -19.41 -21.61
N THR A 130 -52.56 -18.20 -21.54
CA THR A 130 -51.37 -17.91 -20.73
C THR A 130 -51.79 -17.93 -19.26
N VAL A 131 -51.48 -19.03 -18.56
CA VAL A 131 -51.56 -19.06 -17.10
C VAL A 131 -50.19 -18.63 -16.58
N SER A 132 -50.15 -17.60 -15.74
CA SER A 132 -48.94 -17.23 -15.01
C SER A 132 -48.54 -18.41 -14.11
N ALA A 133 -47.64 -19.25 -14.61
CA ALA A 133 -47.00 -20.26 -13.79
C ALA A 133 -45.95 -19.55 -12.94
N ASP A 134 -46.07 -19.72 -11.63
CA ASP A 134 -45.11 -19.23 -10.65
C ASP A 134 -43.69 -19.61 -11.09
N THR A 135 -42.89 -18.61 -11.50
CA THR A 135 -41.51 -18.80 -11.96
C THR A 135 -40.76 -19.62 -10.93
N LEU A 136 -40.11 -20.71 -11.34
CA LEU A 136 -39.32 -21.51 -10.41
C LEU A 136 -38.24 -20.61 -9.79
N GLU A 137 -38.35 -20.33 -8.49
CA GLU A 137 -37.36 -19.57 -7.75
C GLU A 137 -36.05 -20.36 -7.67
N ILE A 138 -35.04 -19.95 -8.40
CA ILE A 138 -33.70 -20.53 -8.28
C ILE A 138 -32.94 -19.76 -7.18
N ARG A 139 -32.49 -20.50 -6.18
CA ARG A 139 -31.73 -19.97 -5.04
C ARG A 139 -30.25 -20.17 -5.31
N SER A 140 -29.54 -19.09 -5.61
CA SER A 140 -28.09 -19.12 -5.75
C SER A 140 -27.40 -18.77 -4.43
N ARG A 141 -26.42 -19.58 -4.01
CA ARG A 141 -25.74 -19.50 -2.72
C ARG A 141 -24.23 -19.50 -2.90
N LYS A 142 -23.55 -18.78 -2.02
CA LYS A 142 -22.10 -18.81 -1.86
C LYS A 142 -21.75 -18.80 -0.40
N HIS A 143 -20.82 -19.65 0.01
CA HIS A 143 -20.45 -19.79 1.41
C HIS A 143 -18.99 -20.21 1.52
N TYR A 144 -18.21 -19.44 2.28
CA TYR A 144 -16.83 -19.76 2.63
C TYR A 144 -16.49 -19.21 4.01
N ALA A 145 -15.54 -19.85 4.67
CA ALA A 145 -14.86 -19.27 5.82
C ALA A 145 -13.40 -19.02 5.49
N ARG A 146 -12.79 -18.01 6.11
CA ARG A 146 -11.36 -17.74 5.99
C ARG A 146 -10.74 -17.42 7.33
N ILE A 147 -9.52 -17.91 7.55
CA ILE A 147 -8.64 -17.48 8.65
C ILE A 147 -7.43 -16.81 8.01
N ALA A 148 -7.25 -15.52 8.26
CA ALA A 148 -6.09 -14.77 7.79
C ALA A 148 -5.04 -14.63 8.90
N HIS A 149 -3.81 -15.00 8.57
CA HIS A 149 -2.62 -14.99 9.42
C HIS A 149 -1.64 -13.95 8.87
N ASN A 150 -1.38 -12.89 9.63
CA ASN A 150 -0.45 -11.82 9.23
C ASN A 150 0.53 -11.52 10.36
N PRO A 151 1.46 -12.45 10.68
CA PRO A 151 2.49 -12.16 11.68
C PRO A 151 3.41 -11.05 11.20
N SER A 152 3.52 -9.99 12.00
CA SER A 152 4.46 -8.89 11.80
C SER A 152 5.73 -9.16 12.61
N LEU A 153 6.81 -9.49 11.91
CA LEU A 153 8.14 -9.70 12.48
C LEU A 153 8.94 -8.39 12.43
N THR A 154 9.36 -7.89 13.59
CA THR A 154 10.32 -6.79 13.67
C THR A 154 11.69 -7.38 13.89
N LEU A 155 12.57 -7.23 12.91
CA LEU A 155 13.97 -7.63 13.01
C LEU A 155 14.83 -6.42 13.37
N PRO A 156 15.83 -6.58 14.25
CA PRO A 156 16.72 -5.50 14.65
C PRO A 156 17.69 -5.12 13.53
N THR A 157 18.14 -3.87 13.56
CA THR A 157 19.27 -3.43 12.74
C THR A 157 20.57 -3.95 13.35
N ILE A 158 21.34 -4.69 12.57
CA ILE A 158 22.65 -5.20 12.93
C ILE A 158 23.68 -4.13 12.56
N THR A 159 24.46 -3.67 13.54
CA THR A 159 25.55 -2.71 13.28
C THR A 159 26.89 -3.45 13.25
N LEU A 160 27.53 -3.48 12.09
CA LEU A 160 28.85 -4.06 11.87
C LEU A 160 29.91 -2.95 11.88
N ALA A 161 31.01 -3.19 12.58
CA ALA A 161 32.15 -2.26 12.68
C ALA A 161 31.78 -0.81 13.02
N LYS A 162 30.64 -0.57 13.71
CA LYS A 162 30.07 0.75 14.06
C LYS A 162 29.60 1.63 12.89
N TYR A 163 29.94 1.31 11.65
CA TYR A 163 29.63 2.15 10.47
C TYR A 163 28.58 1.57 9.54
N PHE A 164 28.44 0.25 9.52
CA PHE A 164 27.58 -0.45 8.57
C PHE A 164 26.34 -0.96 9.27
N LYS A 165 25.17 -0.45 8.87
CA LYS A 165 23.88 -0.85 9.42
C LYS A 165 23.18 -1.75 8.42
N ILE A 166 22.87 -2.97 8.82
CA ILE A 166 22.11 -3.93 8.02
C ILE A 166 20.76 -4.15 8.70
N THR A 167 19.68 -3.83 8.01
CA THR A 167 18.31 -4.01 8.49
C THR A 167 17.63 -5.05 7.62
N PRO A 168 17.57 -6.31 8.07
CA PRO A 168 16.80 -7.34 7.38
C PRO A 168 15.30 -7.07 7.52
N ASN A 169 14.53 -7.51 6.54
CA ASN A 169 13.09 -7.48 6.58
C ASN A 169 12.50 -8.80 6.07
N PHE A 170 11.38 -9.19 6.68
CA PHE A 170 10.62 -10.35 6.29
C PHE A 170 9.15 -10.08 6.56
N ARG A 171 8.31 -10.29 5.56
CA ARG A 171 6.86 -10.17 5.65
C ARG A 171 6.25 -11.48 5.21
N TYR A 172 5.29 -11.96 5.97
CA TYR A 172 4.56 -13.20 5.69
C TYR A 172 3.07 -12.95 5.85
N SER A 173 2.30 -13.42 4.88
CA SER A 173 0.85 -13.40 4.92
C SER A 173 0.33 -14.75 4.45
N GLU A 174 -0.64 -15.27 5.17
CA GLU A 174 -1.25 -16.56 4.90
C GLU A 174 -2.75 -16.50 5.13
N THR A 175 -3.52 -17.23 4.33
CA THR A 175 -4.96 -17.37 4.51
C THR A 175 -5.37 -18.81 4.26
N TRP A 176 -6.12 -19.35 5.21
CA TRP A 176 -6.79 -20.63 5.07
C TRP A 176 -8.22 -20.35 4.65
N TYR A 177 -8.71 -21.07 3.65
CA TYR A 177 -10.07 -20.99 3.15
C TYR A 177 -10.75 -22.30 3.40
N LYS A 178 -11.96 -22.29 3.94
CA LYS A 178 -12.87 -23.43 3.92
C LYS A 178 -14.00 -23.10 2.96
N ILE A 179 -14.06 -23.78 1.83
CA ILE A 179 -15.15 -23.63 0.87
C ILE A 179 -16.24 -24.64 1.21
N PHE A 180 -17.50 -24.18 1.23
CA PHE A 180 -18.66 -25.03 1.47
C PHE A 180 -19.33 -25.36 0.14
N ARG A 181 -19.96 -26.54 0.07
CA ARG A 181 -20.68 -26.99 -1.10
C ARG A 181 -21.91 -26.11 -1.35
N THR A 182 -21.90 -25.39 -2.47
CA THR A 182 -22.94 -24.48 -2.93
C THR A 182 -23.04 -24.54 -4.45
N ASP A 183 -24.16 -24.05 -5.02
CA ASP A 183 -24.31 -23.93 -6.47
C ASP A 183 -23.24 -23.01 -7.09
N GLN A 184 -22.86 -21.91 -6.41
CA GLN A 184 -21.80 -21.04 -6.94
C GLN A 184 -20.41 -21.68 -6.85
N SER A 185 -20.12 -22.48 -5.82
CA SER A 185 -18.83 -23.19 -5.75
C SER A 185 -18.75 -24.31 -6.79
N GLU A 186 -19.85 -25.04 -7.00
CA GLU A 186 -19.93 -26.09 -8.04
C GLU A 186 -19.84 -25.50 -9.45
N ALA A 187 -20.57 -24.41 -9.71
CA ALA A 187 -20.50 -23.70 -10.99
C ALA A 187 -19.11 -23.10 -11.26
N ALA A 188 -18.37 -22.74 -10.21
CA ALA A 188 -16.98 -22.29 -10.32
C ALA A 188 -15.96 -23.45 -10.44
N GLY A 189 -16.41 -24.71 -10.37
CA GLY A 189 -15.52 -25.88 -10.38
C GLY A 189 -14.62 -26.01 -9.15
N ILE A 190 -15.01 -25.41 -8.02
CA ILE A 190 -14.20 -25.38 -6.79
C ILE A 190 -14.66 -26.50 -5.87
N GLU A 191 -13.74 -27.42 -5.53
CA GLU A 191 -14.04 -28.50 -4.59
C GLU A 191 -14.29 -27.93 -3.17
N PRO A 192 -15.31 -28.44 -2.45
CA PRO A 192 -15.70 -27.94 -1.13
C PRO A 192 -14.76 -28.45 -0.01
N THR A 193 -13.51 -28.01 -0.05
CA THR A 193 -12.44 -28.41 0.88
C THR A 193 -11.77 -27.20 1.55
N THR A 194 -10.70 -27.47 2.29
CA THR A 194 -9.83 -26.46 2.88
C THR A 194 -8.65 -26.19 1.96
N TYR A 195 -8.40 -24.93 1.64
CA TYR A 195 -7.27 -24.47 0.85
C TYR A 195 -6.36 -23.57 1.68
N ARG A 196 -5.08 -23.57 1.34
CA ARG A 196 -4.06 -22.73 1.99
C ARG A 196 -3.35 -21.90 0.94
N ALA A 197 -3.44 -20.58 1.04
CA ALA A 197 -2.65 -19.65 0.25
C ALA A 197 -1.72 -18.85 1.15
N TYR A 198 -0.53 -18.54 0.67
CA TYR A 198 0.42 -17.71 1.38
C TYR A 198 1.30 -16.94 0.40
N SER A 199 1.92 -15.88 0.90
CA SER A 199 2.93 -15.10 0.21
C SER A 199 3.92 -14.57 1.24
N TYR A 200 5.17 -14.42 0.83
CA TYR A 200 6.16 -13.77 1.65
C TYR A 200 7.04 -12.86 0.81
N SER A 201 7.64 -11.87 1.46
CA SER A 201 8.69 -11.06 0.89
C SER A 201 9.83 -10.97 1.89
N THR A 202 11.06 -11.00 1.42
CA THR A 202 12.24 -10.82 2.26
C THR A 202 13.18 -9.81 1.63
N GLY A 203 14.03 -9.20 2.44
CA GLY A 203 14.99 -8.25 1.97
C GLY A 203 15.97 -7.85 3.04
N ALA A 204 16.90 -7.00 2.67
CA ALA A 204 17.82 -6.36 3.59
C ALA A 204 18.21 -4.99 3.06
N SER A 205 18.31 -4.01 3.96
CA SER A 205 18.88 -2.70 3.63
C SER A 205 20.21 -2.52 4.34
N PHE A 206 21.23 -2.22 3.56
CA PHE A 206 22.52 -1.74 4.02
C PHE A 206 22.52 -0.21 4.03
N THR A 207 23.05 0.41 5.08
CA THR A 207 23.19 1.87 5.16
C THR A 207 24.48 2.21 5.89
N THR A 208 25.19 3.23 5.41
CA THR A 208 26.31 3.84 6.12
C THR A 208 26.21 5.36 6.07
N LYS A 209 27.03 6.06 6.87
CA LYS A 209 27.12 7.52 6.89
C LYS A 209 28.58 7.91 6.74
N LEU A 210 28.88 8.72 5.74
CA LEU A 210 30.19 9.29 5.46
C LEU A 210 30.14 10.79 5.74
N TYR A 211 31.16 11.30 6.41
CA TYR A 211 31.27 12.71 6.77
C TYR A 211 32.50 13.31 6.11
N GLY A 212 32.34 14.45 5.45
CA GLY A 212 33.45 15.30 5.03
C GLY A 212 33.25 16.69 5.62
N THR A 213 34.28 17.25 6.26
CA THR A 213 34.21 18.60 6.82
C THR A 213 35.44 19.39 6.42
N VAL A 214 35.25 20.62 5.97
CA VAL A 214 36.31 21.59 5.69
C VAL A 214 36.10 22.84 6.54
N TYR A 215 37.18 23.48 6.98
CA TYR A 215 37.12 24.64 7.88
C TYR A 215 37.83 25.85 7.26
N PRO A 216 37.16 26.57 6.35
CA PRO A 216 37.77 27.69 5.65
C PRO A 216 38.04 28.89 6.57
N HIS A 217 37.30 29.06 7.67
CA HIS A 217 37.45 30.18 8.61
C HIS A 217 37.47 31.58 7.95
N MET A 218 36.60 31.78 6.95
CA MET A 218 36.56 33.01 6.16
C MET A 218 35.15 33.61 6.17
N PHE A 219 35.04 34.94 6.19
CA PHE A 219 33.76 35.65 6.07
C PHE A 219 32.66 35.19 7.06
N GLY A 220 33.04 34.85 8.30
CA GLY A 220 32.09 34.35 9.32
C GLY A 220 31.68 32.88 9.13
N LEU A 221 32.15 32.20 8.09
CA LEU A 221 31.99 30.76 7.88
C LEU A 221 33.08 30.01 8.64
N ILE A 222 32.68 29.23 9.64
CA ILE A 222 33.56 28.42 10.48
C ILE A 222 33.88 27.11 9.77
N GLY A 223 32.85 26.44 9.23
CA GLY A 223 33.01 25.13 8.60
C GLY A 223 31.92 24.81 7.60
N LEU A 224 32.25 23.97 6.62
CA LEU A 224 31.30 23.32 5.73
C LEU A 224 31.38 21.83 5.95
N ARG A 225 30.23 21.20 6.18
CA ARG A 225 30.11 19.76 6.38
C ARG A 225 29.22 19.18 5.29
N GLN A 226 29.68 18.10 4.69
CA GLN A 226 28.87 17.21 3.86
C GLN A 226 28.61 15.90 4.61
N VAL A 227 27.36 15.45 4.58
CA VAL A 227 26.92 14.16 5.12
C VAL A 227 26.36 13.33 3.97
N ILE A 228 27.04 12.23 3.66
CA ILE A 228 26.66 11.33 2.57
C ILE A 228 26.15 10.02 3.20
N THR A 229 24.89 9.69 2.95
CA THR A 229 24.22 8.48 3.47
C THR A 229 23.84 7.60 2.29
N PRO A 230 24.72 6.68 1.85
CA PRO A 230 24.36 5.67 0.88
C PRO A 230 23.51 4.58 1.55
N THR A 231 22.46 4.17 0.86
CA THR A 231 21.57 3.08 1.25
C THR A 231 21.40 2.15 0.05
N ILE A 232 21.66 0.86 0.26
CA ILE A 232 21.41 -0.19 -0.73
C ILE A 232 20.38 -1.13 -0.13
N SER A 233 19.24 -1.29 -0.78
CA SER A 233 18.15 -2.14 -0.31
C SER A 233 17.86 -3.21 -1.33
N TYR A 234 17.89 -4.47 -0.91
CA TYR A 234 17.47 -5.61 -1.72
C TYR A 234 16.11 -6.11 -1.22
N ALA A 235 15.20 -6.40 -2.14
CA ALA A 235 13.91 -7.01 -1.85
C ALA A 235 13.62 -8.14 -2.85
N PHE A 236 13.09 -9.23 -2.32
CA PHE A 236 12.72 -10.43 -3.06
C PHE A 236 11.33 -10.89 -2.65
N THR A 237 10.48 -11.10 -3.64
CA THR A 237 9.15 -11.70 -3.53
C THR A 237 9.07 -12.84 -4.56
N PRO A 238 9.01 -14.11 -4.13
CA PRO A 238 8.84 -15.22 -5.04
C PRO A 238 7.45 -15.21 -5.71
N GLU A 239 7.34 -15.86 -6.86
CA GLU A 239 6.04 -16.18 -7.45
C GLU A 239 5.37 -17.30 -6.64
N ILE A 240 4.24 -16.98 -6.01
CA ILE A 240 3.45 -17.94 -5.22
C ILE A 240 1.98 -17.65 -5.50
N ASN A 241 1.44 -18.28 -6.54
CA ASN A 241 0.05 -18.08 -6.96
C ASN A 241 -0.82 -19.32 -6.68
N ARG A 242 -0.97 -19.70 -5.41
CA ARG A 242 -1.76 -20.89 -5.03
C ARG A 242 -3.27 -20.62 -5.06
N HIS A 243 -4.01 -21.43 -5.81
CA HIS A 243 -5.48 -21.43 -5.90
C HIS A 243 -6.10 -20.06 -6.24
N PRO A 244 -5.70 -19.39 -7.35
CA PRO A 244 -6.22 -18.07 -7.72
C PRO A 244 -7.75 -18.03 -7.81
N GLU A 245 -8.38 -19.08 -8.34
CA GLU A 245 -9.83 -19.25 -8.43
C GLU A 245 -10.50 -19.29 -7.05
N VAL A 246 -9.93 -20.03 -6.09
CA VAL A 246 -10.42 -20.08 -4.71
C VAL A 246 -10.25 -18.73 -4.01
N ARG A 247 -9.11 -18.05 -4.20
CA ARG A 247 -8.89 -16.72 -3.64
C ARG A 247 -9.90 -15.72 -4.21
N ALA A 248 -10.11 -15.72 -5.52
CA ALA A 248 -11.11 -14.86 -6.17
C ALA A 248 -12.52 -15.16 -5.64
N PHE A 249 -12.89 -16.43 -5.51
CA PHE A 249 -14.15 -16.84 -4.93
C PHE A 249 -14.30 -16.35 -3.47
N ALA A 250 -13.26 -16.47 -2.64
CA ALA A 250 -13.31 -16.12 -1.22
C ALA A 250 -13.00 -14.64 -0.90
N GLY A 251 -13.02 -13.76 -1.89
CA GLY A 251 -12.82 -12.31 -1.70
C GLY A 251 -11.37 -11.91 -1.47
N GLY A 252 -10.44 -12.60 -2.13
CA GLY A 252 -9.01 -12.31 -2.18
C GLY A 252 -8.17 -13.07 -1.15
N GLY A 253 -6.91 -12.65 -1.04
CA GLY A 253 -5.94 -13.08 -0.04
C GLY A 253 -4.53 -13.20 -0.61
N PRO A 254 -3.59 -13.70 0.19
CA PRO A 254 -2.17 -13.62 -0.11
C PRO A 254 -1.80 -14.48 -1.32
N GLY A 255 -0.98 -13.90 -2.17
CA GLY A 255 -0.40 -14.54 -3.34
C GLY A 255 0.45 -13.54 -4.09
N SER A 256 1.47 -14.03 -4.78
CA SER A 256 2.26 -13.25 -5.73
C SER A 256 2.10 -13.88 -7.10
N SER A 257 1.51 -13.14 -8.04
CA SER A 257 1.30 -13.62 -9.41
C SER A 257 2.57 -13.61 -10.26
N ARG A 258 3.62 -12.93 -9.80
CA ARG A 258 4.92 -12.85 -10.45
C ARG A 258 6.03 -12.86 -9.42
N ARG A 259 7.20 -13.31 -9.84
CA ARG A 259 8.44 -13.10 -9.08
C ARG A 259 8.83 -11.62 -9.21
N SER A 260 9.31 -11.04 -8.12
CA SER A 260 9.84 -9.68 -8.09
C SER A 260 11.13 -9.69 -7.31
N GLN A 261 12.19 -9.13 -7.90
CA GLN A 261 13.49 -9.05 -7.28
C GLN A 261 14.10 -7.70 -7.66
N THR A 262 14.30 -6.84 -6.67
CA THR A 262 14.71 -5.44 -6.91
C THR A 262 15.85 -5.04 -5.98
N MET A 263 16.81 -4.30 -6.50
CA MET A 263 17.85 -3.61 -5.72
C MET A 263 17.70 -2.10 -5.90
N SER A 264 17.38 -1.41 -4.81
CA SER A 264 17.30 0.06 -4.77
C SER A 264 18.59 0.63 -4.21
N ILE A 265 19.20 1.55 -4.94
CA ILE A 265 20.35 2.33 -4.48
C ILE A 265 19.87 3.76 -4.28
N SER A 266 20.06 4.28 -3.08
CA SER A 266 19.73 5.65 -2.70
C SER A 266 20.97 6.31 -2.13
N LEU A 267 21.26 7.52 -2.60
CA LEU A 267 22.37 8.32 -2.14
C LEU A 267 21.82 9.66 -1.64
N ASN A 268 21.83 9.86 -0.32
CA ASN A 268 21.37 11.10 0.30
C ASN A 268 22.57 11.96 0.72
N HIS A 269 22.68 13.16 0.18
CA HIS A 269 23.71 14.14 0.48
C HIS A 269 23.09 15.34 1.18
N VAL A 270 23.64 15.72 2.33
CA VAL A 270 23.24 16.93 3.05
C VAL A 270 24.46 17.82 3.22
N TYR A 271 24.37 19.05 2.71
CA TYR A 271 25.39 20.09 2.88
C TYR A 271 24.97 21.04 3.99
N GLN A 272 25.89 21.31 4.91
CA GLN A 272 25.67 22.14 6.08
C GLN A 272 26.80 23.17 6.20
N ALA A 273 26.46 24.35 6.69
CA ALA A 273 27.42 25.37 7.11
C ALA A 273 27.35 25.58 8.61
N LYS A 274 28.50 25.79 9.22
CA LYS A 274 28.63 26.35 10.56
C LYS A 274 29.11 27.79 10.41
N VAL A 275 28.32 28.74 10.90
CA VAL A 275 28.59 30.18 10.78
C VAL A 275 28.66 30.83 12.16
N LYS A 276 29.45 31.89 12.27
CA LYS A 276 29.56 32.75 13.45
C LYS A 276 28.54 33.90 13.31
N GLN A 277 27.65 34.03 14.29
CA GLN A 277 26.67 35.12 14.36
C GLN A 277 26.81 35.80 15.72
N GLY A 278 27.54 36.92 15.76
CA GLY A 278 27.96 37.56 17.01
C GLY A 278 28.89 36.63 17.81
N ASP A 279 28.55 36.38 19.06
CA ASP A 279 29.29 35.47 19.96
C ASP A 279 28.81 34.01 19.87
N GLN A 280 27.80 33.71 19.04
CA GLN A 280 27.22 32.37 18.93
C GLN A 280 27.58 31.69 17.61
N GLU A 281 27.71 30.36 17.66
CA GLU A 281 27.87 29.52 16.48
C GLU A 281 26.51 28.94 16.08
N LYS A 282 26.16 29.03 14.79
CA LYS A 282 24.91 28.49 14.23
C LYS A 282 25.20 27.46 13.15
N ASN A 283 24.50 26.33 13.19
CA ASN A 283 24.51 25.33 12.12
C ASN A 283 23.32 25.58 11.18
N LEU A 284 23.58 25.60 9.88
CA LEU A 284 22.61 25.80 8.81
C LEU A 284 22.66 24.60 7.86
N GLU A 285 21.50 24.06 7.50
CA GLU A 285 21.38 23.15 6.37
C GLU A 285 21.26 23.99 5.09
N LEU A 286 22.09 23.72 4.09
CA LEU A 286 22.15 24.51 2.86
C LEU A 286 21.33 23.85 1.76
N VAL A 287 21.64 22.58 1.50
CA VAL A 287 21.06 21.79 0.42
C VAL A 287 21.00 20.33 0.83
N SER A 288 19.88 19.69 0.52
CA SER A 288 19.70 18.24 0.57
C SER A 288 19.50 17.72 -0.84
N ILE A 289 20.26 16.70 -1.24
CA ILE A 289 20.20 16.07 -2.56
C ILE A 289 20.01 14.57 -2.35
N THR A 290 18.94 14.00 -2.88
CA THR A 290 18.69 12.57 -2.84
C THR A 290 18.61 12.02 -4.26
N SER A 291 19.54 11.14 -4.60
CA SER A 291 19.55 10.42 -5.88
C SER A 291 19.13 8.97 -5.66
N ARG A 292 18.21 8.45 -6.47
CA ARG A 292 17.71 7.08 -6.38
C ARG A 292 17.71 6.41 -7.74
N VAL A 293 18.10 5.14 -7.74
CA VAL A 293 18.01 4.25 -8.90
C VAL A 293 17.59 2.87 -8.41
N ASN A 294 16.79 2.17 -9.21
CA ASN A 294 16.38 0.79 -8.95
C ASN A 294 16.95 -0.10 -10.03
N TYR A 295 17.28 -1.33 -9.67
CA TYR A 295 17.61 -2.40 -10.59
C TYR A 295 16.60 -3.53 -10.39
N ASP A 296 15.81 -3.84 -11.41
CA ASP A 296 14.90 -4.96 -11.45
C ASP A 296 15.60 -6.17 -12.10
N PHE A 297 15.77 -7.23 -11.33
CA PHE A 297 16.42 -8.46 -11.81
C PHE A 297 15.49 -9.28 -12.71
N GLU A 298 14.17 -9.07 -12.62
CA GLU A 298 13.16 -9.83 -13.36
C GLU A 298 12.73 -9.14 -14.67
N ALA A 299 13.14 -7.89 -14.89
CA ALA A 299 12.82 -7.17 -16.12
C ALA A 299 13.57 -7.74 -17.34
N GLU A 300 12.86 -7.90 -18.47
CA GLU A 300 13.43 -8.40 -19.73
C GLU A 300 14.30 -7.33 -20.41
N THR A 301 13.81 -6.09 -20.43
CA THR A 301 14.52 -4.91 -20.93
C THR A 301 14.57 -3.83 -19.87
N ARG A 302 15.49 -2.88 -20.02
CA ARG A 302 15.69 -1.74 -19.11
C ARG A 302 15.68 -2.10 -17.62
N LYS A 303 16.62 -2.96 -17.20
CA LYS A 303 16.72 -3.44 -15.81
C LYS A 303 16.98 -2.34 -14.79
N PHE A 304 17.82 -1.37 -15.12
CA PHE A 304 17.92 -0.14 -14.33
C PHE A 304 16.73 0.78 -14.62
N SER A 305 16.16 1.38 -13.58
CA SER A 305 15.31 2.55 -13.73
C SER A 305 16.15 3.79 -14.07
N ASP A 306 15.47 4.86 -14.45
CA ASP A 306 16.10 6.17 -14.50
C ASP A 306 16.58 6.59 -13.10
N VAL A 307 17.63 7.41 -13.06
CA VAL A 307 18.12 8.05 -11.85
C VAL A 307 17.27 9.26 -11.55
N THR A 308 16.51 9.20 -10.47
CA THR A 308 15.76 10.35 -9.97
C THR A 308 16.56 11.06 -8.90
N THR A 309 16.94 12.31 -9.15
CA THR A 309 17.62 13.19 -8.21
C THR A 309 16.69 14.30 -7.77
N THR A 310 16.30 14.31 -6.50
CA THR A 310 15.57 15.41 -5.89
C THR A 310 16.52 16.27 -5.09
N PHE A 311 16.55 17.57 -5.33
CA PHE A 311 17.30 18.52 -4.50
C PHE A 311 16.35 19.50 -3.84
N ARG A 312 16.71 19.93 -2.63
CA ARG A 312 16.01 20.98 -1.89
C ARG A 312 17.04 21.91 -1.27
N SER A 313 16.88 23.21 -1.47
CA SER A 313 17.72 24.22 -0.85
C SER A 313 16.98 24.97 0.24
N TYR A 314 17.70 25.21 1.33
CA TYR A 314 17.27 25.97 2.50
C TYR A 314 18.15 27.21 2.71
N LEU A 315 18.89 27.63 1.69
CA LEU A 315 19.81 28.77 1.75
C LEU A 315 19.11 30.08 2.12
N LEU A 316 17.84 30.23 1.74
CA LEU A 316 17.04 31.43 1.96
C LEU A 316 15.83 31.06 2.85
N PRO A 317 15.69 31.62 4.07
CA PRO A 317 14.68 31.17 5.05
C PRO A 317 13.22 31.23 4.58
N HIS A 318 12.92 32.12 3.65
CA HIS A 318 11.57 32.39 3.13
C HIS A 318 11.36 31.92 1.70
N ILE A 319 12.38 31.31 1.09
CA ILE A 319 12.30 30.76 -0.26
C ILE A 319 12.70 29.31 -0.23
N ASN A 320 11.73 28.44 -0.48
CA ASN A 320 11.98 27.03 -0.67
C ASN A 320 12.23 26.76 -2.15
N PHE A 321 13.42 26.26 -2.48
CA PHE A 321 13.74 25.73 -3.80
C PHE A 321 13.71 24.22 -3.73
N ASP A 322 12.86 23.59 -4.54
CA ASP A 322 12.87 22.15 -4.73
C ASP A 322 12.90 21.82 -6.20
N GLY A 323 13.70 20.84 -6.59
CA GLY A 323 13.77 20.40 -7.97
C GLY A 323 13.96 18.90 -8.07
N THR A 324 13.56 18.39 -9.23
CA THR A 324 13.67 16.99 -9.59
C THR A 324 14.35 16.87 -10.95
N MET A 325 15.36 16.03 -11.03
CA MET A 325 16.03 15.66 -12.25
C MET A 325 15.82 14.17 -12.48
N VAL A 326 15.41 13.78 -13.68
CA VAL A 326 15.30 12.38 -14.08
C VAL A 326 16.32 12.17 -15.20
N HIS A 327 17.31 11.32 -14.95
CA HIS A 327 18.30 10.94 -15.95
C HIS A 327 18.12 9.49 -16.36
N SER A 328 17.93 9.23 -17.65
CA SER A 328 17.96 7.87 -18.16
C SER A 328 19.37 7.34 -18.19
N LEU A 329 19.53 6.10 -17.75
CA LEU A 329 20.78 5.35 -17.90
C LEU A 329 20.87 4.68 -19.27
N TYR A 330 19.94 4.95 -20.19
CA TYR A 330 19.92 4.39 -21.54
C TYR A 330 20.07 5.51 -22.56
N LYS A 331 20.60 5.16 -23.74
CA LYS A 331 20.66 6.11 -24.84
C LYS A 331 19.23 6.45 -25.31
N PRO A 332 18.95 7.73 -25.63
CA PRO A 332 17.63 8.17 -26.07
C PRO A 332 17.06 7.31 -27.21
N GLY A 333 15.81 6.89 -27.09
CA GLY A 333 15.13 6.06 -28.09
C GLY A 333 15.60 4.61 -28.20
N THR A 334 16.46 4.13 -27.30
CA THR A 334 16.98 2.75 -27.32
C THR A 334 16.95 2.10 -25.93
N ASP A 335 17.21 0.80 -25.85
CA ASP A 335 17.43 0.07 -24.60
C ASP A 335 18.92 -0.17 -24.31
N GLU A 336 19.82 0.55 -25.01
CA GLU A 336 21.27 0.43 -24.81
C GLU A 336 21.71 1.22 -23.57
N LEU A 337 22.32 0.52 -22.61
CA LEU A 337 22.75 1.09 -21.34
C LEU A 337 24.01 1.97 -21.50
N ASP A 338 23.95 3.21 -21.02
CA ASP A 338 25.07 4.14 -20.90
C ASP A 338 25.06 4.78 -19.50
N ILE A 339 25.69 4.09 -18.55
CA ILE A 339 25.74 4.52 -17.13
C ILE A 339 26.59 5.79 -16.96
N LEU A 340 27.62 5.96 -17.79
CA LEU A 340 28.61 7.04 -17.61
C LEU A 340 28.09 8.37 -18.16
N ASN A 341 27.20 8.34 -19.15
CA ASN A 341 26.61 9.53 -19.74
C ASN A 341 25.09 9.47 -19.63
N PRO A 342 24.54 9.58 -18.40
CA PRO A 342 23.11 9.49 -18.21
C PRO A 342 22.41 10.70 -18.83
N PHE A 343 21.43 10.45 -19.68
CA PHE A 343 20.72 11.49 -20.44
C PHE A 343 19.66 12.16 -19.57
N LEU A 344 19.68 13.49 -19.45
CA LEU A 344 18.64 14.22 -18.72
C LEU A 344 17.32 14.18 -19.50
N GLU A 345 16.37 13.38 -19.03
CA GLU A 345 15.04 13.27 -19.63
C GLU A 345 14.10 14.37 -19.14
N ARG A 346 14.15 14.70 -17.85
CA ARG A 346 13.24 15.67 -17.24
C ARG A 346 13.95 16.49 -16.19
N PHE A 347 13.69 17.78 -16.21
CA PHE A 347 14.07 18.71 -15.16
C PHE A 347 12.83 19.47 -14.70
N GLY A 348 12.58 19.46 -13.39
CA GLY A 348 11.53 20.24 -12.76
C GLY A 348 12.13 21.09 -11.64
N LEU A 349 11.66 22.33 -11.51
CA LEU A 349 12.05 23.25 -10.46
C LEU A 349 10.81 23.98 -9.96
N ASN A 350 10.57 23.93 -8.65
CA ASN A 350 9.60 24.78 -7.97
C ASN A 350 10.33 25.73 -7.02
N VAL A 351 9.84 26.97 -7.00
CA VAL A 351 10.30 28.01 -6.11
C VAL A 351 9.09 28.59 -5.41
N ASN A 352 9.05 28.43 -4.09
CA ASN A 352 7.97 28.94 -3.25
C ASN A 352 8.52 30.00 -2.32
N LEU A 353 8.10 31.24 -2.53
CA LEU A 353 8.38 32.40 -1.69
C LEU A 353 7.18 32.65 -0.78
N ASN A 354 7.39 32.71 0.53
CA ASN A 354 6.36 33.13 1.49
C ASN A 354 6.95 34.15 2.45
N ILE A 355 6.45 35.40 2.41
CA ILE A 355 6.88 36.49 3.30
C ILE A 355 5.66 37.19 3.89
N GLY A 356 5.81 37.81 5.06
CA GLY A 356 4.72 38.57 5.66
C GLY A 356 5.03 39.21 7.00
N GLY A 357 4.29 40.28 7.30
CA GLY A 357 4.39 41.03 8.56
C GLY A 357 5.69 41.83 8.68
N LYS A 358 6.43 41.59 9.77
CA LYS A 358 7.70 42.27 10.10
C LYS A 358 8.96 41.51 9.65
N ARG A 359 8.80 40.40 8.93
CA ARG A 359 9.89 39.50 8.53
C ARG A 359 10.08 39.57 7.03
N PHE A 360 11.28 39.96 6.61
CA PHE A 360 11.69 40.06 5.20
C PHE A 360 12.61 38.90 4.80
N LEU A 361 13.05 38.86 3.54
CA LEU A 361 13.74 37.71 2.88
C LEU A 361 14.88 37.04 3.67
N PHE A 362 15.57 37.78 4.54
CA PHE A 362 16.70 37.28 5.35
C PHE A 362 16.45 37.33 6.86
N ASP A 363 15.27 37.80 7.29
CA ASP A 363 14.91 37.85 8.69
C ASP A 363 14.64 36.43 9.17
N ASP A 364 15.59 35.92 9.94
CA ASP A 364 15.62 34.57 10.47
C ASP A 364 14.35 34.31 11.29
N PRO A 365 13.40 33.50 10.78
CA PRO A 365 12.18 33.22 11.50
C PRO A 365 12.45 32.12 12.53
N GLY A 366 13.46 32.31 13.38
CA GLY A 366 13.93 31.30 14.31
C GLY A 366 14.15 29.93 13.67
N GLN A 367 14.53 29.89 12.39
CA GLN A 367 14.62 28.63 11.67
C GLN A 367 15.82 27.85 12.24
N SER A 368 15.44 26.87 13.06
CA SER A 368 15.90 25.50 12.89
C SER A 368 17.35 25.28 13.30
N GLN A 369 17.66 25.63 14.55
CA GLN A 369 18.81 25.03 15.22
C GLN A 369 18.68 23.50 15.11
N ILE A 370 19.64 22.84 14.46
CA ILE A 370 19.75 21.39 14.53
C ILE A 370 19.94 21.05 16.01
N PRO A 371 18.97 20.39 16.68
CA PRO A 371 19.10 20.09 18.11
C PRO A 371 20.37 19.31 18.38
N ARG A 372 21.02 19.50 19.53
CA ARG A 372 22.19 18.71 19.92
C ARG A 372 21.84 17.22 19.82
N GLY A 373 22.48 16.50 18.90
CA GLY A 373 22.25 15.08 18.64
C GLY A 373 21.49 14.73 17.35
N ALA A 374 20.92 15.72 16.64
CA ALA A 374 20.35 15.51 15.31
C ALA A 374 21.40 15.78 14.21
N ASP A 375 21.37 14.99 13.13
CA ASP A 375 22.33 15.12 12.02
C ASP A 375 21.88 16.09 10.93
N SER A 376 20.58 16.37 10.80
CA SER A 376 20.00 17.28 9.77
C SER A 376 18.55 17.60 10.11
N LEU A 377 18.03 18.71 9.56
CA LEU A 377 16.63 19.09 9.70
C LEU A 377 15.72 18.28 8.78
N SER A 378 16.22 17.89 7.61
CA SER A 378 15.51 17.07 6.63
C SER A 378 15.12 15.67 7.16
N GLN A 379 15.77 15.17 8.22
CA GLN A 379 15.42 13.91 8.89
C GLN A 379 14.30 14.04 9.93
N LEU A 380 13.94 15.26 10.36
CA LEU A 380 13.01 15.48 11.48
C LEU A 380 11.53 15.58 11.04
N GLY A 381 11.21 15.45 9.75
CA GLY A 381 9.84 15.31 9.24
C GLY A 381 8.89 16.50 9.51
N GLN A 382 9.34 17.53 10.22
CA GLN A 382 8.54 18.69 10.59
C GLN A 382 9.14 19.93 9.93
N THR A 383 8.57 20.30 8.79
CA THR A 383 8.33 21.70 8.52
C THR A 383 7.45 22.21 9.65
N GLN A 384 8.05 22.79 10.70
CA GLN A 384 7.29 23.58 11.65
C GLN A 384 6.64 24.70 10.86
N SER A 385 5.35 24.55 10.57
CA SER A 385 4.50 25.62 10.10
C SER A 385 4.53 26.68 11.19
N ILE A 386 5.23 27.78 10.93
CA ILE A 386 5.20 28.93 11.80
C ILE A 386 3.76 29.43 11.78
N PRO A 387 3.04 29.45 12.92
CA PRO A 387 1.71 30.04 12.96
C PRO A 387 1.84 31.50 12.51
N ALA A 388 0.96 31.94 11.62
CA ALA A 388 0.82 33.34 11.26
C ALA A 388 0.26 34.13 12.45
N THR A 389 1.10 34.35 13.47
CA THR A 389 0.76 35.19 14.62
C THR A 389 1.28 36.60 14.36
N GLY A 390 0.40 37.46 13.85
CA GLY A 390 0.59 38.90 13.88
C GLY A 390 -0.08 39.63 12.72
N LYS A 391 -0.87 40.66 13.04
CA LYS A 391 -1.39 41.66 12.08
C LYS A 391 -0.28 42.10 11.12
N GLY A 392 -0.53 42.01 9.80
CA GLY A 392 0.42 42.39 8.75
C GLY A 392 -0.04 41.98 7.35
N TRP A 393 0.74 42.35 6.33
CA TRP A 393 0.57 41.88 4.96
C TRP A 393 1.23 40.50 4.79
N SER A 394 0.75 39.69 3.84
CA SER A 394 1.42 38.45 3.42
C SER A 394 1.51 38.42 1.90
N LEU A 395 2.64 37.92 1.39
CA LEU A 395 2.87 37.66 -0.02
C LEU A 395 3.36 36.23 -0.16
N SER A 396 2.67 35.47 -1.00
CA SER A 396 3.08 34.14 -1.44
C SER A 396 3.24 34.16 -2.95
N ALA A 397 4.37 33.71 -3.45
CA ALA A 397 4.63 33.57 -4.88
C ALA A 397 5.16 32.16 -5.16
N THR A 398 4.64 31.55 -6.22
CA THR A 398 5.03 30.22 -6.66
C THR A 398 5.47 30.31 -8.11
N TYR A 399 6.66 29.80 -8.40
CA TYR A 399 7.17 29.62 -9.75
C TYR A 399 7.46 28.15 -9.97
N SER A 400 6.98 27.60 -11.09
CA SER A 400 7.27 26.24 -11.51
C SER A 400 7.83 26.26 -12.93
N PHE A 401 8.91 25.51 -13.13
CA PHE A 401 9.55 25.30 -14.41
C PHE A 401 9.69 23.81 -14.64
N ASN A 402 9.29 23.33 -15.82
CA ASN A 402 9.45 21.95 -16.24
C ASN A 402 10.02 21.94 -17.65
N GLU A 403 11.00 21.07 -17.86
CA GLU A 403 11.66 20.82 -19.13
C GLU A 403 11.72 19.31 -19.36
N SER A 404 11.41 18.88 -20.58
CA SER A 404 11.65 17.51 -21.05
C SER A 404 12.75 17.53 -22.11
N GLY A 405 13.68 16.57 -22.01
CA GLY A 405 14.76 16.36 -22.97
C GLY A 405 14.22 15.94 -24.33
N ARG A 406 14.90 16.37 -25.41
CA ARG A 406 14.55 15.96 -26.78
C ARG A 406 14.69 14.43 -26.92
N GLY A 407 13.59 13.74 -27.25
CA GLY A 407 13.55 12.29 -27.38
C GLY A 407 12.89 11.54 -26.21
N ALA A 408 12.36 12.26 -25.21
CA ALA A 408 11.48 11.72 -24.18
C ALA A 408 10.01 11.83 -24.63
N ASP A 409 9.63 11.09 -25.69
CA ASP A 409 8.24 10.96 -26.14
C ASP A 409 7.57 9.69 -25.58
#